data_AF-A0A395J8N8-F1
#
_entry.id   AF-A0A395J8N8-F1
#
_cell.length_a   1.000
_cell.length_b   1.000
_cell.length_c   1.000
_cell.angle_alpha   90.00
_cell.angle_beta   90.00
_cell.angle_gamma   90.00
#
_symmetry.space_group_name_H-M   'P 1'
#
loop_
_entity.id
_entity.type
_entity.pdbx_description
1 polymer ?
#
loop_
_entity_poly.entity_id
_entity_poly.type
_entity_poly.pdbx_seq_one_letter_code
_entity_poly.pdbx_strand_id
1 'polypeptide(L)'
;MITDADEAVAMNYAFQHNQIYSCSWGPPDDGRSMDAPGILIKRAMLNAVQKGRGGLGSVYVFASGNVSRSEQSTERAYTHIISEKCSAQLVVTYSSGSGGDSIHTTDVGTNVCSSAHGGTSAAAPLAAGIFALVLQIRPDLTWRDMQYLVLSTAVPVDLETGEWQTTTIGKKFSHTFGYGKIDTWATIEAAKNYKNLKPQAWFYSPWIHVNQAIPQGDAGISVSFEVTKEMLQEANLERLEHVQVTMNNKLVSHLSASRRYDSEASGYDDWTFMSVVHWGESGVGTWTITVKDTFVNEHNGTFTDWHLKLWGEAIDPEKATQTRNPNGTSQRSIRSSRSSYQLSKPSGTEDQLTSPTATTPAAAESTTSSTWIPSFLPTFGVSSKTQIWIYGALGLIVTFCAGLGAYLYMARRKRLRNNPRDEWEFDLLEEDEAEALAGNTEMTMKKGGKRRAGELYDAFAAGSDDEEEEYRDGSNEREKKRYEDDRESEGTGSGSGHHVVGDNEDDSDDESAVNVKDEKKPLRK
;
A
#
# COMPACT_ATOMS: atom_id res chain seq x y z
N MET A 1 5.75 8.80 -20.44
CA MET A 1 5.16 7.78 -19.53
C MET A 1 6.28 7.29 -18.65
N ILE A 2 5.99 7.00 -17.39
CA ILE A 2 6.91 6.31 -16.50
C ILE A 2 6.83 4.82 -16.87
N THR A 3 7.95 4.09 -16.83
CA THR A 3 8.03 2.66 -17.12
C THR A 3 8.30 1.82 -15.85
N ASP A 4 8.03 0.50 -15.90
CA ASP A 4 8.39 -0.46 -14.83
C ASP A 4 9.90 -0.38 -14.46
N ALA A 5 10.75 -0.02 -15.43
CA ALA A 5 12.17 0.21 -15.21
C ALA A 5 12.45 1.52 -14.45
N ASP A 6 11.78 2.62 -14.80
CA ASP A 6 11.92 3.91 -14.12
C ASP A 6 11.48 3.81 -12.65
N GLU A 7 10.34 3.14 -12.40
CA GLU A 7 9.86 2.90 -11.04
C GLU A 7 10.81 1.99 -10.24
N ALA A 8 11.31 0.90 -10.85
CA ALA A 8 12.29 0.04 -10.21
C ALA A 8 13.60 0.76 -9.85
N VAL A 9 14.06 1.69 -10.72
CA VAL A 9 15.21 2.56 -10.45
C VAL A 9 14.89 3.55 -9.33
N ALA A 10 13.74 4.21 -9.36
CA ALA A 10 13.32 5.16 -8.32
C ALA A 10 13.20 4.49 -6.94
N MET A 11 12.60 3.30 -6.87
CA MET A 11 12.50 2.53 -5.62
C MET A 11 13.86 2.17 -5.03
N ASN A 12 14.85 1.83 -5.86
CA ASN A 12 16.21 1.52 -5.42
C ASN A 12 17.13 2.76 -5.36
N TYR A 13 16.67 3.97 -5.71
CA TYR A 13 17.57 5.12 -5.85
C TYR A 13 18.26 5.44 -4.51
N ALA A 14 19.59 5.36 -4.48
CA ALA A 14 20.42 5.56 -3.29
C ALA A 14 19.97 4.76 -2.04
N PHE A 15 19.49 3.53 -2.20
CA PHE A 15 18.95 2.65 -1.12
C PHE A 15 19.90 2.30 0.04
N GLN A 16 21.19 2.66 -0.06
CA GLN A 16 22.14 2.59 1.05
C GLN A 16 22.15 3.85 1.94
N HIS A 17 21.70 4.99 1.41
CA HIS A 17 21.72 6.29 2.08
C HIS A 17 20.29 6.68 2.49
N ASN A 18 19.33 6.51 1.57
CA ASN A 18 17.91 6.74 1.81
C ASN A 18 17.36 5.72 2.81
N GLN A 19 17.02 6.19 4.01
CA GLN A 19 16.50 5.34 5.08
C GLN A 19 15.03 4.97 4.85
N ILE A 20 14.23 5.95 4.42
CA ILE A 20 12.78 5.87 4.29
C ILE A 20 12.37 6.43 2.93
N TYR A 21 11.44 5.75 2.26
CA TYR A 21 10.78 6.18 1.03
C TYR A 21 9.29 6.40 1.31
N SER A 22 8.80 7.62 1.11
CA SER A 22 7.38 7.97 1.25
C SER A 22 6.71 8.00 -0.13
N CYS A 23 5.80 7.07 -0.39
CA CYS A 23 5.17 6.83 -1.68
C CYS A 23 3.66 7.09 -1.60
N SER A 24 3.23 8.24 -2.10
CA SER A 24 1.81 8.63 -2.18
C SER A 24 1.27 8.47 -3.61
N TRP A 25 1.46 7.28 -4.19
CA TRP A 25 1.09 6.92 -5.57
C TRP A 25 0.82 5.41 -5.66
N GLY A 26 0.09 5.00 -6.70
CA GLY A 26 -0.31 3.62 -6.96
C GLY A 26 -1.16 3.53 -8.24
N PRO A 27 -1.89 2.42 -8.43
CA PRO A 27 -2.93 2.32 -9.47
C PRO A 27 -4.01 3.40 -9.28
N PRO A 28 -4.84 3.70 -10.30
CA PRO A 28 -5.92 4.68 -10.15
C PRO A 28 -6.95 4.28 -9.10
N ASP A 29 -7.22 5.17 -8.14
CA ASP A 29 -8.23 5.01 -7.07
C ASP A 29 -9.69 5.15 -7.62
N ASP A 30 -10.05 4.37 -8.65
CA ASP A 30 -11.35 4.47 -9.36
C ASP A 30 -12.37 3.39 -8.98
N GLY A 31 -12.00 2.49 -8.06
CA GLY A 31 -12.81 1.34 -7.64
C GLY A 31 -12.87 0.21 -8.67
N ARG A 32 -12.05 0.25 -9.73
CA ARG A 32 -12.05 -0.73 -10.85
C ARG A 32 -10.67 -1.28 -11.11
N SER A 33 -9.67 -0.40 -11.13
CA SER A 33 -8.30 -0.72 -11.48
C SER A 33 -7.75 -1.80 -10.55
N MET A 34 -7.06 -2.77 -11.14
CA MET A 34 -6.22 -3.73 -10.44
C MET A 34 -4.92 -3.82 -11.20
N ASP A 35 -3.85 -3.35 -10.59
CA ASP A 35 -2.51 -3.45 -11.15
C ASP A 35 -1.56 -3.87 -10.03
N ALA A 36 -0.56 -4.66 -10.40
CA ALA A 36 0.44 -5.20 -9.49
C ALA A 36 1.83 -4.85 -10.03
N PRO A 37 2.76 -4.41 -9.17
CA PRO A 37 4.08 -3.98 -9.62
C PRO A 37 4.74 -5.00 -10.55
N GLY A 38 5.35 -4.53 -11.64
CA GLY A 38 5.99 -5.41 -12.61
C GLY A 38 7.20 -6.14 -12.03
N ILE A 39 7.80 -7.03 -12.82
CA ILE A 39 8.86 -7.90 -12.32
C ILE A 39 10.12 -7.11 -11.93
N LEU A 40 10.37 -5.95 -12.54
CA LEU A 40 11.50 -5.10 -12.16
C LEU A 40 11.23 -4.43 -10.81
N ILE A 41 10.03 -3.86 -10.60
CA ILE A 41 9.66 -3.25 -9.31
C ILE A 41 9.65 -4.30 -8.19
N LYS A 42 9.09 -5.49 -8.41
CA LYS A 42 9.11 -6.60 -7.43
C LYS A 42 10.53 -7.00 -7.05
N ARG A 43 11.47 -7.03 -8.00
CA ARG A 43 12.91 -7.26 -7.72
C ARG A 43 13.56 -6.07 -7.01
N ALA A 44 13.17 -4.83 -7.33
CA ALA A 44 13.68 -3.63 -6.68
C ALA A 44 13.28 -3.61 -5.20
N MET A 45 11.98 -3.76 -4.90
CA MET A 45 11.45 -3.91 -3.54
C MET A 45 12.22 -5.00 -2.77
N LEU A 46 12.38 -6.19 -3.35
CA LEU A 46 13.11 -7.29 -2.71
C LEU A 46 14.58 -6.94 -2.42
N ASN A 47 15.28 -6.35 -3.39
CA ASN A 47 16.67 -5.91 -3.21
C ASN A 47 16.78 -4.84 -2.12
N ALA A 48 15.86 -3.89 -2.06
CA ALA A 48 15.86 -2.82 -1.07
C ALA A 48 15.60 -3.32 0.34
N VAL A 49 14.64 -4.23 0.57
CA VAL A 49 14.37 -4.79 1.91
C VAL A 49 15.42 -5.80 2.37
N GLN A 50 16.21 -6.38 1.45
CA GLN A 50 17.30 -7.31 1.78
C GLN A 50 18.66 -6.64 1.97
N LYS A 51 18.97 -5.60 1.18
CA LYS A 51 20.31 -5.02 1.09
C LYS A 51 20.35 -3.53 1.43
N GLY A 52 19.23 -2.82 1.39
CA GLY A 52 19.18 -1.40 1.76
C GLY A 52 19.61 -1.16 3.19
N ARG A 53 20.06 0.06 3.49
CA ARG A 53 20.56 0.46 4.82
C ARG A 53 21.56 -0.56 5.41
N GLY A 54 22.56 -0.96 4.62
CA GLY A 54 23.57 -1.94 5.05
C GLY A 54 23.05 -3.35 5.35
N GLY A 55 21.89 -3.73 4.80
CA GLY A 55 21.24 -5.03 5.05
C GLY A 55 20.11 -5.00 6.08
N LEU A 56 19.83 -3.85 6.71
CA LEU A 56 18.67 -3.67 7.58
C LEU A 56 17.34 -3.57 6.81
N GLY A 57 17.44 -3.25 5.52
CA GLY A 57 16.32 -3.08 4.60
C GLY A 57 15.74 -1.66 4.65
N SER A 58 15.53 -1.08 3.46
CA SER A 58 14.89 0.23 3.29
C SER A 58 13.43 0.19 3.77
N VAL A 59 12.99 1.27 4.43
CA VAL A 59 11.61 1.40 4.91
C VAL A 59 10.75 2.07 3.84
N TYR A 60 9.72 1.40 3.35
CA TYR A 60 8.74 1.98 2.43
C TYR A 60 7.44 2.31 3.17
N VAL A 61 6.93 3.51 2.96
CA VAL A 61 5.67 4.00 3.52
C VAL A 61 4.75 4.34 2.35
N PHE A 62 3.74 3.51 2.11
CA PHE A 62 2.75 3.74 1.07
C PHE A 62 1.46 4.32 1.67
N ALA A 63 0.84 5.26 0.96
CA ALA A 63 -0.55 5.64 1.23
C ALA A 63 -1.49 4.49 0.84
N SER A 64 -2.63 4.34 1.53
CA SER A 64 -3.58 3.22 1.34
C SER A 64 -4.52 3.37 0.13
N GLY A 65 -4.41 4.44 -0.67
CA GLY A 65 -5.41 4.80 -1.69
C GLY A 65 -6.53 5.68 -1.12
N ASN A 66 -7.33 6.30 -1.99
CA ASN A 66 -8.43 7.21 -1.62
C ASN A 66 -9.74 6.76 -2.26
N VAL A 67 -10.73 6.36 -1.46
CA VAL A 67 -12.05 5.94 -1.96
C VAL A 67 -12.64 7.00 -2.89
N SER A 68 -13.10 6.58 -4.06
CA SER A 68 -13.63 7.50 -5.07
C SER A 68 -14.81 8.32 -4.54
N ARG A 69 -14.96 9.58 -4.96
CA ARG A 69 -16.08 10.47 -4.49
C ARG A 69 -17.46 9.88 -4.77
N SER A 70 -17.58 9.00 -5.76
CA SER A 70 -18.77 8.21 -6.06
C SER A 70 -19.07 7.15 -4.99
N GLU A 71 -18.08 6.38 -4.56
CA GLU A 71 -18.23 5.33 -3.54
C GLU A 71 -18.45 5.92 -2.15
N GLN A 72 -17.75 7.01 -1.82
CA GLN A 72 -17.91 7.77 -0.57
C GLN A 72 -19.35 8.27 -0.35
N SER A 73 -20.14 8.47 -1.41
CA SER A 73 -21.56 8.84 -1.31
C SER A 73 -22.50 7.67 -0.98
N THR A 74 -21.99 6.43 -0.95
CA THR A 74 -22.77 5.21 -0.85
C THR A 74 -22.41 4.29 0.31
N GLU A 75 -21.21 4.39 0.89
CA GLU A 75 -21.03 3.96 2.27
C GLU A 75 -21.85 4.87 3.20
N ARG A 76 -22.37 4.30 4.30
CA ARG A 76 -23.42 4.94 5.12
C ARG A 76 -23.02 6.34 5.61
N ALA A 77 -23.92 7.30 5.39
CA ALA A 77 -23.71 8.75 5.51
C ALA A 77 -23.51 9.31 6.94
N TYR A 78 -22.71 8.66 7.78
CA TYR A 78 -22.35 9.14 9.14
C TYR A 78 -20.85 9.26 9.43
N THR A 79 -19.97 8.61 8.65
CA THR A 79 -18.50 8.80 8.79
C THR A 79 -17.84 8.90 7.41
N HIS A 80 -17.46 10.11 6.98
CA HIS A 80 -16.78 10.33 5.70
C HIS A 80 -15.29 9.96 5.81
N ILE A 81 -15.00 8.67 5.71
CA ILE A 81 -13.63 8.15 5.66
C ILE A 81 -13.14 8.20 4.22
N ILE A 82 -11.90 8.66 4.01
CA ILE A 82 -11.28 8.80 2.67
C ILE A 82 -10.38 7.59 2.36
N SER A 83 -9.89 6.85 3.36
CA SER A 83 -9.06 5.66 3.16
C SER A 83 -9.86 4.49 2.61
N GLU A 84 -9.26 3.73 1.69
CA GLU A 84 -9.74 2.40 1.35
C GLU A 84 -9.66 1.46 2.55
N LYS A 85 -10.55 0.46 2.59
CA LYS A 85 -10.58 -0.59 3.62
C LYS A 85 -9.87 -1.84 3.11
N CYS A 86 -8.83 -2.32 3.79
CA CYS A 86 -8.16 -3.56 3.42
C CYS A 86 -7.48 -4.26 4.61
N SER A 87 -7.24 -5.57 4.47
CA SER A 87 -6.48 -6.36 5.45
C SER A 87 -4.97 -6.09 5.44
N ALA A 88 -4.47 -5.38 4.43
CA ALA A 88 -3.06 -5.04 4.26
C ALA A 88 -2.64 -3.76 5.01
N GLN A 89 -3.60 -2.97 5.50
CA GLN A 89 -3.35 -1.71 6.19
C GLN A 89 -2.85 -1.94 7.62
N LEU A 90 -1.67 -1.39 7.95
CA LEU A 90 -1.02 -1.62 9.24
C LEU A 90 -1.46 -0.63 10.33
N VAL A 91 -1.47 0.67 10.04
CA VAL A 91 -1.76 1.77 10.96
C VAL A 91 -2.33 2.98 10.21
N VAL A 92 -2.89 3.96 10.93
CA VAL A 92 -3.30 5.26 10.38
C VAL A 92 -2.59 6.45 11.02
N THR A 93 -2.65 7.61 10.37
CA THR A 93 -2.31 8.90 10.97
C THR A 93 -3.23 9.98 10.37
N TYR A 94 -3.11 11.21 10.86
CA TYR A 94 -4.01 12.31 10.52
C TYR A 94 -3.87 12.78 9.06
N SER A 95 -4.96 13.34 8.53
CA SER A 95 -5.04 13.99 7.22
C SER A 95 -6.25 14.94 7.20
N SER A 96 -6.59 15.50 6.04
CA SER A 96 -7.83 16.25 5.78
C SER A 96 -9.09 15.45 6.16
N GLY A 97 -10.10 16.13 6.72
CA GLY A 97 -11.35 15.49 7.12
C GLY A 97 -12.59 16.40 7.05
N SER A 98 -13.75 15.84 7.41
CA SER A 98 -15.06 16.51 7.33
C SER A 98 -15.21 17.75 8.23
N GLY A 99 -14.30 17.97 9.18
CA GLY A 99 -14.26 19.18 10.02
C GLY A 99 -13.79 20.45 9.30
N GLY A 100 -13.42 20.36 8.02
CA GLY A 100 -12.91 21.50 7.24
C GLY A 100 -11.42 21.78 7.43
N ASP A 101 -10.74 21.01 8.29
CA ASP A 101 -9.31 21.09 8.54
C ASP A 101 -8.52 20.19 7.55
N SER A 102 -7.24 20.50 7.34
CA SER A 102 -6.36 19.89 6.35
C SER A 102 -4.89 19.98 6.76
N ILE A 103 -4.01 19.23 6.08
CA ILE A 103 -2.58 19.29 6.38
C ILE A 103 -2.01 20.62 5.87
N HIS A 104 -1.45 21.39 6.80
CA HIS A 104 -0.68 22.59 6.52
C HIS A 104 0.78 22.22 6.23
N THR A 105 1.31 22.62 5.08
CA THR A 105 2.67 22.25 4.63
C THR A 105 3.21 23.26 3.60
N THR A 106 4.46 23.10 3.17
CA THR A 106 5.05 23.87 2.05
C THR A 106 4.43 23.47 0.71
N ASP A 107 4.36 24.40 -0.24
CA ASP A 107 3.82 24.17 -1.59
C ASP A 107 4.81 24.66 -2.68
N VAL A 108 4.48 24.41 -3.95
CA VAL A 108 5.32 24.73 -5.10
C VAL A 108 5.51 26.24 -5.27
N GLY A 109 6.72 26.72 -4.97
CA GLY A 109 7.17 28.08 -5.17
C GLY A 109 8.02 28.59 -4.01
N THR A 110 8.71 29.71 -4.20
CA THR A 110 9.51 30.32 -3.13
C THR A 110 8.60 30.85 -2.03
N ASN A 111 8.77 30.35 -0.80
CA ASN A 111 8.00 30.73 0.40
C ASN A 111 6.47 30.56 0.26
N VAL A 112 6.02 29.54 -0.48
CA VAL A 112 4.59 29.21 -0.61
C VAL A 112 4.20 28.11 0.37
N CYS A 113 3.04 28.25 0.99
CA CYS A 113 2.45 27.24 1.89
C CYS A 113 1.06 26.85 1.40
N SER A 114 0.71 25.58 1.58
CA SER A 114 -0.64 25.05 1.40
C SER A 114 -1.32 24.81 2.74
N SER A 115 -2.60 25.16 2.83
CA SER A 115 -3.52 24.81 3.92
C SER A 115 -4.61 23.84 3.47
N ALA A 116 -4.39 23.15 2.35
CA ALA A 116 -5.39 22.33 1.68
C ALA A 116 -4.82 20.96 1.23
N HIS A 117 -3.70 20.53 1.81
CA HIS A 117 -3.13 19.22 1.51
C HIS A 117 -3.91 18.13 2.28
N GLY A 118 -4.12 16.97 1.64
CA GLY A 118 -5.08 16.00 2.15
C GLY A 118 -5.05 14.64 1.43
N GLY A 119 -6.08 13.83 1.71
CA GLY A 119 -6.13 12.42 1.31
C GLY A 119 -5.15 11.54 2.07
N THR A 120 -5.15 10.23 1.82
CA THR A 120 -4.17 9.30 2.41
C THR A 120 -2.74 9.65 1.99
N SER A 121 -2.59 10.34 0.86
CA SER A 121 -1.35 10.94 0.36
C SER A 121 -0.66 11.89 1.33
N ALA A 122 -1.40 12.59 2.20
CA ALA A 122 -0.84 13.47 3.23
C ALA A 122 -0.55 12.74 4.56
N ALA A 123 -1.13 11.55 4.77
CA ALA A 123 -0.89 10.72 5.95
C ALA A 123 0.46 9.97 5.85
N ALA A 124 0.81 9.43 4.68
CA ALA A 124 2.06 8.69 4.50
C ALA A 124 3.33 9.51 4.84
N PRO A 125 3.48 10.79 4.42
CA PRO A 125 4.61 11.64 4.83
C PRO A 125 4.70 11.87 6.36
N LEU A 126 3.57 11.99 7.06
CA LEU A 126 3.56 12.12 8.52
C LEU A 126 4.07 10.84 9.19
N ALA A 127 3.66 9.66 8.71
CA ALA A 127 4.20 8.39 9.18
C ALA A 127 5.71 8.26 8.89
N ALA A 128 6.17 8.65 7.69
CA ALA A 128 7.58 8.68 7.34
C ALA A 128 8.40 9.62 8.26
N GLY A 129 7.87 10.79 8.61
CA GLY A 129 8.49 11.70 9.58
C GLY A 129 8.61 11.09 10.98
N ILE A 130 7.58 10.39 11.46
CA ILE A 130 7.62 9.66 12.74
C ILE A 130 8.67 8.54 12.69
N PHE A 131 8.76 7.81 11.58
CA PHE A 131 9.74 6.72 11.43
C PHE A 131 11.17 7.27 11.39
N ALA A 132 11.39 8.48 10.88
CA ALA A 132 12.69 9.14 10.93
C ALA A 132 13.14 9.44 12.38
N LEU A 133 12.22 9.90 13.25
CA LEU A 133 12.50 10.11 14.68
C LEU A 133 12.85 8.79 15.39
N VAL A 134 12.18 7.69 15.04
CA VAL A 134 12.48 6.36 15.57
C VAL A 134 13.87 5.90 15.12
N LEU A 135 14.20 6.01 13.82
CA LEU A 135 15.50 5.62 13.28
C LEU A 135 16.65 6.51 13.75
N GLN A 136 16.38 7.76 14.15
CA GLN A 136 17.38 8.63 14.78
C GLN A 136 17.89 8.05 16.13
N ILE A 137 17.02 7.37 16.88
CA ILE A 137 17.34 6.77 18.18
C ILE A 137 17.83 5.32 18.00
N ARG A 138 17.24 4.59 17.04
CA ARG A 138 17.55 3.19 16.74
C ARG A 138 17.82 3.00 15.24
N PRO A 139 19.00 3.41 14.75
CA PRO A 139 19.35 3.27 13.34
C PRO A 139 19.51 1.80 12.91
N ASP A 140 19.62 0.88 13.88
CA ASP A 140 19.80 -0.56 13.71
C ASP A 140 18.49 -1.35 13.51
N LEU A 141 17.31 -0.72 13.59
CA LEU A 141 16.04 -1.41 13.33
C LEU A 141 15.94 -1.82 11.86
N THR A 142 15.51 -3.06 11.62
CA THR A 142 15.16 -3.54 10.28
C THR A 142 13.81 -3.01 9.81
N TRP A 143 13.51 -3.21 8.53
CA TRP A 143 12.19 -2.88 7.95
C TRP A 143 11.03 -3.65 8.64
N ARG A 144 11.26 -4.86 9.15
CA ARG A 144 10.29 -5.66 9.92
C ARG A 144 10.13 -5.15 11.35
N ASP A 145 11.23 -4.77 12.00
CA ASP A 145 11.21 -4.19 13.34
C ASP A 145 10.36 -2.91 13.38
N MET A 146 10.49 -2.05 12.36
CA MET A 146 9.66 -0.84 12.25
C MET A 146 8.17 -1.18 12.19
N GLN A 147 7.76 -2.17 11.38
CA GLN A 147 6.35 -2.59 11.29
C GLN A 147 5.83 -3.13 12.63
N TYR A 148 6.58 -4.03 13.26
CA TYR A 148 6.19 -4.60 14.56
C TYR A 148 6.11 -3.52 15.64
N LEU A 149 7.07 -2.59 15.66
CA LEU A 149 7.09 -1.51 16.63
C LEU A 149 5.80 -0.67 16.53
N VAL A 150 5.48 -0.16 15.33
CA VAL A 150 4.33 0.74 15.14
C VAL A 150 2.98 0.04 15.33
N LEU A 151 2.85 -1.24 14.95
CA LEU A 151 1.62 -2.00 15.25
C LEU A 151 1.49 -2.30 16.75
N SER A 152 2.61 -2.51 17.45
CA SER A 152 2.61 -2.80 18.88
C SER A 152 2.31 -1.57 19.74
N THR A 153 2.51 -0.36 19.23
CA THR A 153 2.24 0.92 19.92
C THR A 153 1.01 1.66 19.39
N ALA A 154 0.40 1.19 18.30
CA ALA A 154 -0.81 1.77 17.73
C ALA A 154 -1.96 1.85 18.74
N VAL A 155 -2.71 2.96 18.67
CA VAL A 155 -3.83 3.27 19.55
C VAL A 155 -5.14 3.20 18.74
N PRO A 156 -6.06 2.28 19.06
CA PRO A 156 -7.36 2.21 18.42
C PRO A 156 -8.15 3.52 18.56
N VAL A 157 -8.82 3.92 17.48
CA VAL A 157 -9.64 5.14 17.35
C VAL A 157 -11.05 4.75 16.90
N ASP A 158 -12.06 5.62 17.12
CA ASP A 158 -13.44 5.35 16.68
C ASP A 158 -13.90 3.93 17.07
N LEU A 159 -13.92 3.66 18.37
CA LEU A 159 -14.20 2.33 18.91
C LEU A 159 -15.64 1.86 18.68
N GLU A 160 -16.55 2.79 18.36
CA GLU A 160 -17.97 2.52 18.16
C GLU A 160 -18.30 2.14 16.71
N THR A 161 -17.71 2.83 15.71
CA THR A 161 -18.02 2.60 14.29
C THR A 161 -16.88 1.95 13.50
N GLY A 162 -15.67 1.86 14.06
CA GLY A 162 -14.47 1.34 13.39
C GLY A 162 -14.37 -0.17 13.19
N GLU A 163 -15.45 -0.95 13.34
CA GLU A 163 -15.51 -2.40 13.01
C GLU A 163 -14.36 -3.24 13.61
N TRP A 164 -14.02 -2.97 14.88
CA TRP A 164 -12.86 -3.53 15.57
C TRP A 164 -13.01 -5.01 15.94
N GLN A 165 -12.08 -5.85 15.47
CA GLN A 165 -11.88 -7.23 15.93
C GLN A 165 -10.69 -7.34 16.88
N THR A 166 -10.69 -8.33 17.78
CA THR A 166 -9.54 -8.61 18.67
C THR A 166 -8.71 -9.74 18.08
N THR A 167 -7.43 -9.47 17.83
CA THR A 167 -6.44 -10.43 17.32
C THR A 167 -5.93 -11.36 18.43
N THR A 168 -5.27 -12.45 18.04
CA THR A 168 -4.71 -13.45 18.96
C THR A 168 -3.63 -12.89 19.91
N ILE A 169 -2.91 -11.84 19.50
CA ILE A 169 -1.98 -11.09 20.37
C ILE A 169 -2.66 -10.08 21.30
N GLY A 170 -4.00 -10.09 21.40
CA GLY A 170 -4.78 -9.21 22.26
C GLY A 170 -4.88 -7.75 21.78
N LYS A 171 -4.38 -7.45 20.58
CA LYS A 171 -4.53 -6.14 19.95
C LYS A 171 -5.86 -6.03 19.20
N LYS A 172 -6.42 -4.82 19.12
CA LYS A 172 -7.56 -4.55 18.23
C LYS A 172 -7.06 -4.27 16.81
N PHE A 173 -7.77 -4.78 15.81
CA PHE A 173 -7.55 -4.50 14.39
C PHE A 173 -8.87 -4.07 13.73
N SER A 174 -8.79 -3.17 12.76
CA SER A 174 -9.89 -2.70 11.91
C SER A 174 -9.41 -2.69 10.46
N HIS A 175 -10.25 -3.15 9.53
CA HIS A 175 -9.95 -3.04 8.09
C HIS A 175 -9.92 -1.59 7.59
N THR A 176 -10.37 -0.63 8.41
CA THR A 176 -10.42 0.81 8.11
C THR A 176 -9.26 1.57 8.76
N PHE A 177 -8.79 1.11 9.92
CA PHE A 177 -7.79 1.81 10.75
C PHE A 177 -6.50 1.01 11.01
N GLY A 178 -6.37 -0.20 10.45
CA GLY A 178 -5.31 -1.14 10.81
C GLY A 178 -5.35 -1.48 12.30
N TYR A 179 -4.19 -1.48 12.96
CA TYR A 179 -4.08 -1.58 14.42
C TYR A 179 -4.42 -0.30 15.19
N GLY A 180 -4.71 0.81 14.49
CA GLY A 180 -5.02 2.11 15.08
C GLY A 180 -4.10 3.23 14.61
N LYS A 181 -4.24 4.40 15.23
CA LYS A 181 -3.38 5.54 14.92
C LYS A 181 -1.97 5.33 15.47
N ILE A 182 -0.97 5.85 14.76
CA ILE A 182 0.40 5.93 15.25
C ILE A 182 0.43 6.88 16.46
N ASP A 183 0.96 6.41 17.59
CA ASP A 183 1.34 7.24 18.72
C ASP A 183 2.84 7.46 18.70
N THR A 184 3.27 8.67 18.33
CA THR A 184 4.69 9.03 18.19
C THR A 184 5.47 8.81 19.48
N TRP A 185 4.91 9.19 20.63
CA TRP A 185 5.58 9.08 21.92
C TRP A 185 5.72 7.62 22.34
N ALA A 186 4.63 6.85 22.31
CA ALA A 186 4.65 5.43 22.67
C ALA A 186 5.61 4.63 21.75
N THR A 187 5.62 4.95 20.45
CA THR A 187 6.53 4.33 19.46
C THR A 187 7.99 4.61 19.78
N ILE A 188 8.33 5.87 20.11
CA ILE A 188 9.71 6.27 20.47
C ILE A 188 10.16 5.65 21.80
N GLU A 189 9.32 5.66 22.84
CA GLU A 189 9.68 5.06 24.13
C GLU A 189 9.81 3.53 24.05
N ALA A 190 8.97 2.87 23.25
CA ALA A 190 9.12 1.45 22.96
C ALA A 190 10.41 1.16 22.17
N ALA A 191 10.79 2.00 21.20
CA ALA A 191 11.99 1.82 20.39
C ALA A 191 13.28 1.72 21.23
N LYS A 192 13.40 2.56 22.27
CA LYS A 192 14.58 2.60 23.17
C LYS A 192 14.91 1.24 23.80
N ASN A 193 13.89 0.44 24.09
CA ASN A 193 14.01 -0.87 24.74
C ASN A 193 13.68 -2.04 23.80
N TYR A 194 13.47 -1.76 22.51
CA TYR A 194 13.02 -2.76 21.55
C TYR A 194 14.12 -3.78 21.23
N LYS A 195 13.79 -5.07 21.28
CA LYS A 195 14.67 -6.14 20.83
C LYS A 195 14.31 -6.53 19.40
N ASN A 196 15.27 -6.42 18.49
CA ASN A 196 15.08 -6.72 17.07
C ASN A 196 14.65 -8.19 16.87
N LEU A 197 13.78 -8.39 15.89
CA LEU A 197 13.25 -9.68 15.49
C LEU A 197 14.36 -10.57 14.93
N LYS A 198 14.19 -11.89 15.07
CA LYS A 198 14.99 -12.87 14.32
C LYS A 198 14.74 -12.70 12.81
N PRO A 199 15.64 -13.21 11.95
CA PRO A 199 15.47 -13.19 10.49
C PRO A 199 14.10 -13.74 10.04
N GLN A 200 13.69 -13.38 8.82
CA GLN A 200 12.41 -13.80 8.27
C GLN A 200 12.47 -15.27 7.82
N ALA A 201 11.38 -16.00 8.07
CA ALA A 201 11.09 -17.31 7.50
C ALA A 201 9.73 -17.30 6.80
N TRP A 202 9.45 -18.33 6.01
CA TRP A 202 8.19 -18.47 5.30
C TRP A 202 7.83 -19.93 5.03
N PHE A 203 6.53 -20.19 5.00
CA PHE A 203 5.93 -21.46 4.60
C PHE A 203 4.92 -21.21 3.48
N TYR A 204 5.00 -21.97 2.40
CA TYR A 204 4.01 -21.95 1.33
C TYR A 204 3.30 -23.31 1.28
N SER A 205 1.97 -23.30 1.22
CA SER A 205 1.21 -24.51 0.90
C SER A 205 1.51 -24.93 -0.56
N PRO A 206 1.28 -26.21 -0.93
CA PRO A 206 1.10 -26.53 -2.34
C PRO A 206 -0.13 -25.80 -2.91
N TRP A 207 -0.23 -25.77 -4.23
CA TRP A 207 -1.45 -25.34 -4.93
C TRP A 207 -2.61 -26.30 -4.64
N ILE A 208 -3.75 -25.71 -4.29
CA ILE A 208 -4.98 -26.40 -3.91
C ILE A 208 -5.97 -26.20 -5.05
N HIS A 209 -6.08 -27.19 -5.93
CA HIS A 209 -6.98 -27.13 -7.08
C HIS A 209 -8.42 -27.45 -6.65
N VAL A 210 -9.31 -26.48 -6.84
CA VAL A 210 -10.71 -26.49 -6.40
C VAL A 210 -11.64 -26.80 -7.56
N ASN A 211 -11.42 -26.13 -8.71
CA ASN A 211 -12.15 -26.27 -9.98
C ASN A 211 -13.68 -26.35 -9.83
N GLN A 212 -14.29 -25.41 -9.10
CA GLN A 212 -15.73 -25.35 -8.88
C GLN A 212 -16.33 -24.00 -9.24
N ALA A 213 -17.57 -24.02 -9.73
CA ALA A 213 -18.34 -22.82 -10.05
C ALA A 213 -18.69 -22.06 -8.76
N ILE A 214 -18.43 -20.75 -8.75
CA ILE A 214 -18.68 -19.88 -7.60
C ILE A 214 -20.20 -19.74 -7.40
N PRO A 215 -20.76 -20.07 -6.21
CA PRO A 215 -22.17 -19.87 -5.93
C PRO A 215 -22.52 -18.39 -5.79
N GLN A 216 -23.76 -18.05 -6.13
CA GLN A 216 -24.33 -16.71 -6.00
C GLN A 216 -25.17 -16.56 -4.72
N GLY A 217 -25.23 -15.32 -4.21
CA GLY A 217 -26.05 -14.91 -3.08
C GLY A 217 -25.41 -15.21 -1.72
N ASP A 218 -26.20 -15.78 -0.80
CA ASP A 218 -25.75 -16.07 0.56
C ASP A 218 -24.86 -17.33 0.67
N ALA A 219 -24.86 -18.17 -0.37
CA ALA A 219 -24.01 -19.35 -0.44
C ALA A 219 -22.60 -19.00 -0.93
N GLY A 220 -21.59 -19.68 -0.38
CA GLY A 220 -20.21 -19.60 -0.84
C GLY A 220 -19.52 -20.96 -0.82
N ILE A 221 -18.45 -21.10 -1.59
CA ILE A 221 -17.52 -22.23 -1.48
C ILE A 221 -16.51 -21.90 -0.39
N SER A 222 -16.43 -22.75 0.62
CA SER A 222 -15.34 -22.77 1.59
C SER A 222 -14.38 -23.92 1.28
N VAL A 223 -13.08 -23.63 1.17
CA VAL A 223 -12.03 -24.63 1.00
C VAL A 223 -11.01 -24.46 2.10
N SER A 224 -10.65 -25.56 2.76
CA SER A 224 -9.78 -25.54 3.93
C SER A 224 -8.47 -26.30 3.70
N PHE A 225 -7.39 -25.79 4.29
CA PHE A 225 -6.09 -26.44 4.40
C PHE A 225 -5.62 -26.47 5.85
N GLU A 226 -5.17 -27.63 6.30
CA GLU A 226 -4.60 -27.81 7.65
C GLU A 226 -3.08 -27.60 7.61
N VAL A 227 -2.62 -26.57 8.31
CA VAL A 227 -1.20 -26.29 8.53
C VAL A 227 -0.79 -26.94 9.85
N THR A 228 0.04 -27.99 9.77
CA THR A 228 0.50 -28.70 10.97
C THR A 228 1.75 -28.06 11.56
N LYS A 229 2.04 -28.38 12.84
CA LYS A 229 3.23 -27.88 13.54
C LYS A 229 4.53 -28.34 12.87
N GLU A 230 4.55 -29.55 12.35
CA GLU A 230 5.70 -30.17 11.70
C GLU A 230 6.04 -29.45 10.39
N MET A 231 5.03 -29.03 9.61
CA MET A 231 5.23 -28.22 8.40
C MET A 231 5.94 -26.89 8.71
N LEU A 232 5.53 -26.22 9.79
CA LEU A 232 6.14 -24.94 10.18
C LEU A 232 7.53 -25.12 10.78
N GLN A 233 7.76 -26.22 11.51
CA GLN A 233 9.10 -26.60 11.98
C GLN A 233 10.07 -26.89 10.82
N GLU A 234 9.64 -27.62 9.79
CA GLU A 234 10.45 -27.85 8.58
C GLU A 234 10.73 -26.54 7.80
N ALA A 235 9.74 -25.63 7.77
CA ALA A 235 9.87 -24.30 7.18
C ALA A 235 10.66 -23.30 8.03
N ASN A 236 11.10 -23.68 9.24
CA ASN A 236 11.76 -22.81 10.22
C ASN A 236 10.91 -21.59 10.64
N LEU A 237 9.57 -21.66 10.57
CA LEU A 237 8.66 -20.55 10.88
C LEU A 237 8.08 -20.68 12.30
N GLU A 238 8.27 -19.65 13.14
CA GLU A 238 7.86 -19.66 14.56
C GLU A 238 6.51 -19.00 14.81
N ARG A 239 6.32 -17.80 14.24
CA ARG A 239 5.11 -16.98 14.38
C ARG A 239 4.94 -16.07 13.17
N LEU A 240 3.69 -15.74 12.87
CA LEU A 240 3.30 -14.99 11.67
C LEU A 240 3.54 -13.49 11.79
N GLU A 241 3.71 -12.86 10.64
CA GLU A 241 3.75 -11.41 10.43
C GLU A 241 2.76 -11.04 9.32
N HIS A 242 2.99 -11.55 8.11
CA HIS A 242 2.12 -11.36 6.94
C HIS A 242 1.53 -12.68 6.48
N VAL A 243 0.24 -12.69 6.19
CA VAL A 243 -0.45 -13.79 5.50
C VAL A 243 -0.76 -13.34 4.09
N GLN A 244 -0.50 -14.20 3.12
CA GLN A 244 -0.79 -13.96 1.72
C GLN A 244 -1.57 -15.14 1.13
N VAL A 245 -2.48 -14.83 0.22
CA VAL A 245 -3.20 -15.83 -0.56
C VAL A 245 -3.08 -15.45 -2.02
N THR A 246 -2.43 -16.29 -2.82
CA THR A 246 -2.52 -16.18 -4.29
C THR A 246 -3.59 -17.13 -4.78
N MET A 247 -4.35 -16.72 -5.78
CA MET A 247 -5.37 -17.55 -6.40
C MET A 247 -5.52 -17.26 -7.87
N ASN A 248 -6.06 -18.26 -8.55
CA ASN A 248 -6.59 -18.13 -9.89
C ASN A 248 -8.10 -18.34 -9.86
N ASN A 249 -8.82 -17.53 -10.62
CA ASN A 249 -10.17 -17.83 -11.03
C ASN A 249 -10.41 -17.32 -12.45
N LYS A 250 -11.38 -17.92 -13.12
CA LYS A 250 -11.78 -17.53 -14.48
C LYS A 250 -13.16 -16.90 -14.41
N LEU A 251 -13.21 -15.63 -14.84
CA LEU A 251 -14.36 -14.72 -14.88
C LEU A 251 -14.86 -14.19 -13.54
N VAL A 252 -15.45 -12.98 -13.64
CA VAL A 252 -15.95 -12.03 -12.62
C VAL A 252 -15.87 -12.55 -11.19
N SER A 253 -14.99 -11.93 -10.39
CA SER A 253 -14.74 -12.38 -9.04
C SER A 253 -14.55 -11.25 -8.04
N HIS A 254 -15.19 -11.41 -6.89
CA HIS A 254 -15.08 -10.51 -5.73
C HIS A 254 -14.61 -11.33 -4.52
N LEU A 255 -13.29 -11.55 -4.38
CA LEU A 255 -12.70 -11.98 -3.10
C LEU A 255 -12.18 -10.81 -2.25
N SER A 256 -12.02 -9.64 -2.87
CA SER A 256 -12.04 -8.37 -2.12
C SER A 256 -13.44 -8.10 -1.57
N ALA A 257 -13.59 -7.02 -0.80
CA ALA A 257 -14.90 -6.38 -0.66
C ALA A 257 -15.51 -6.11 -2.05
N SER A 258 -16.85 -6.10 -2.16
CA SER A 258 -17.54 -5.92 -3.44
C SER A 258 -17.26 -4.55 -4.03
N ARG A 259 -16.56 -4.52 -5.16
CA ARG A 259 -16.17 -3.29 -5.86
C ARG A 259 -17.25 -2.92 -6.87
N ARG A 260 -18.12 -1.97 -6.51
CA ARG A 260 -19.35 -1.66 -7.27
C ARG A 260 -19.11 -1.25 -8.72
N TYR A 261 -17.98 -0.63 -9.01
CA TYR A 261 -17.65 -0.08 -10.32
C TYR A 261 -16.75 -0.97 -11.17
N ASP A 262 -16.29 -2.08 -10.59
CA ASP A 262 -15.55 -3.13 -11.29
C ASP A 262 -16.54 -4.05 -12.03
N SER A 263 -16.40 -4.11 -13.34
CA SER A 263 -17.12 -5.04 -14.22
C SER A 263 -16.16 -5.82 -15.11
N GLU A 264 -14.90 -5.97 -14.69
CA GLU A 264 -13.87 -6.60 -15.50
C GLU A 264 -14.06 -8.12 -15.56
N ALA A 265 -13.91 -8.68 -16.76
CA ALA A 265 -14.22 -10.07 -17.05
C ALA A 265 -13.02 -11.01 -16.86
N SER A 266 -11.82 -10.49 -16.60
CA SER A 266 -10.60 -11.29 -16.43
C SER A 266 -10.66 -12.24 -15.23
N GLY A 267 -11.29 -11.81 -14.13
CA GLY A 267 -11.09 -12.44 -12.83
C GLY A 267 -9.67 -12.18 -12.30
N TYR A 268 -9.22 -13.04 -11.40
CA TYR A 268 -7.88 -12.99 -10.79
C TYR A 268 -6.94 -14.00 -11.46
N ASP A 269 -5.84 -13.51 -12.04
CA ASP A 269 -4.75 -14.30 -12.65
C ASP A 269 -3.48 -14.12 -11.82
N ASP A 270 -3.06 -15.18 -11.12
CA ASP A 270 -2.00 -15.22 -10.10
C ASP A 270 -2.00 -14.03 -9.11
N TRP A 271 -3.18 -13.49 -8.81
CA TRP A 271 -3.33 -12.32 -7.94
C TRP A 271 -3.10 -12.70 -6.48
N THR A 272 -2.29 -11.92 -5.77
CA THR A 272 -1.91 -12.19 -4.38
C THR A 272 -2.51 -11.14 -3.44
N PHE A 273 -3.49 -11.54 -2.64
CA PHE A 273 -3.99 -10.77 -1.51
C PHE A 273 -3.03 -10.87 -0.31
N MET A 274 -3.08 -9.88 0.59
CA MET A 274 -2.25 -9.83 1.80
C MET A 274 -3.07 -9.37 3.03
N SER A 275 -2.75 -9.93 4.18
CA SER A 275 -3.34 -9.63 5.48
C SER A 275 -2.25 -9.50 6.55
N VAL A 276 -2.31 -8.44 7.36
CA VAL A 276 -1.54 -8.29 8.61
C VAL A 276 -2.34 -8.63 9.86
N VAL A 277 -3.62 -9.03 9.74
CA VAL A 277 -4.51 -9.31 10.88
C VAL A 277 -3.96 -10.40 11.80
N HIS A 278 -3.33 -11.40 11.20
CA HIS A 278 -2.83 -12.61 11.87
C HIS A 278 -1.45 -12.44 12.52
N TRP A 279 -0.97 -11.20 12.69
CA TRP A 279 0.35 -10.95 13.23
C TRP A 279 0.52 -11.57 14.63
N GLY A 280 1.58 -12.36 14.81
CA GLY A 280 1.93 -13.05 16.04
C GLY A 280 1.20 -14.37 16.28
N GLU A 281 0.31 -14.81 15.38
CA GLU A 281 -0.25 -16.16 15.42
C GLU A 281 0.83 -17.23 15.21
N SER A 282 0.59 -18.44 15.73
CA SER A 282 1.49 -19.58 15.48
C SER A 282 1.43 -20.12 14.05
N GLY A 283 0.38 -19.79 13.28
CA GLY A 283 0.11 -20.34 11.96
C GLY A 283 -0.44 -21.77 11.92
N VAL A 284 -0.35 -22.52 13.02
CA VAL A 284 -0.87 -23.90 13.12
C VAL A 284 -2.39 -23.90 13.22
N GLY A 285 -3.06 -24.69 12.38
CA GLY A 285 -4.50 -24.85 12.38
C GLY A 285 -5.11 -24.93 10.97
N THR A 286 -6.44 -24.87 10.92
CA THR A 286 -7.21 -24.95 9.67
C THR A 286 -7.42 -23.56 9.08
N TRP A 287 -6.78 -23.29 7.95
CA TRP A 287 -6.94 -22.08 7.16
C TRP A 287 -8.04 -22.29 6.12
N THR A 288 -9.08 -21.47 6.16
CA THR A 288 -10.23 -21.57 5.25
C THR A 288 -10.35 -20.32 4.38
N ILE A 289 -10.36 -20.50 3.07
CA ILE A 289 -10.79 -19.46 2.12
C ILE A 289 -12.27 -19.65 1.81
N THR A 290 -13.05 -18.56 1.79
CA THR A 290 -14.45 -18.56 1.35
C THR A 290 -14.61 -17.64 0.15
N VAL A 291 -15.20 -18.17 -0.92
CA VAL A 291 -15.45 -17.48 -2.18
C VAL A 291 -16.95 -17.50 -2.48
N LYS A 292 -17.54 -16.33 -2.74
CA LYS A 292 -18.94 -16.20 -3.14
C LYS A 292 -19.12 -15.02 -4.09
N ASP A 293 -20.12 -15.12 -4.96
CA ASP A 293 -20.67 -13.93 -5.62
C ASP A 293 -21.77 -13.36 -4.71
N THR A 294 -21.59 -12.12 -4.26
CA THR A 294 -22.50 -11.45 -3.31
C THR A 294 -23.86 -11.07 -3.91
N PHE A 295 -24.01 -11.12 -5.23
CA PHE A 295 -25.25 -10.75 -5.91
C PHE A 295 -25.79 -11.92 -6.74
N VAL A 296 -27.11 -12.09 -6.79
CA VAL A 296 -27.72 -13.02 -7.77
C VAL A 296 -27.84 -12.28 -9.09
N ASN A 297 -27.13 -12.75 -10.12
CA ASN A 297 -26.95 -12.03 -11.38
C ASN A 297 -26.61 -13.00 -12.56
N GLU A 298 -26.34 -12.48 -13.76
CA GLU A 298 -26.07 -13.31 -14.96
C GLU A 298 -24.60 -13.73 -15.13
N HIS A 299 -23.68 -13.18 -14.33
CA HIS A 299 -22.26 -13.53 -14.33
C HIS A 299 -22.03 -14.89 -13.67
N ASN A 300 -20.95 -15.54 -14.09
CA ASN A 300 -20.46 -16.77 -13.52
C ASN A 300 -18.93 -16.73 -13.47
N GLY A 301 -18.37 -17.46 -12.51
CA GLY A 301 -16.93 -17.61 -12.35
C GLY A 301 -16.59 -19.01 -11.85
N THR A 302 -15.38 -19.47 -12.15
CA THR A 302 -14.85 -20.73 -11.63
C THR A 302 -13.67 -20.46 -10.73
N PHE A 303 -13.76 -20.87 -9.46
CA PHE A 303 -12.62 -20.87 -8.56
C PHE A 303 -11.72 -22.05 -8.94
N THR A 304 -10.57 -21.79 -9.58
CA THR A 304 -9.71 -22.85 -10.12
C THR A 304 -8.75 -23.36 -9.07
N ASP A 305 -7.97 -22.48 -8.44
CA ASP A 305 -7.00 -22.85 -7.40
C ASP A 305 -6.54 -21.67 -6.53
N TRP A 306 -5.90 -22.03 -5.42
CA TRP A 306 -5.24 -21.09 -4.51
C TRP A 306 -4.04 -21.75 -3.82
N HIS A 307 -3.15 -20.93 -3.26
CA HIS A 307 -2.18 -21.37 -2.24
C HIS A 307 -2.01 -20.32 -1.14
N LEU A 308 -1.74 -20.81 0.06
CA LEU A 308 -1.48 -20.03 1.26
C LEU A 308 0.02 -19.77 1.37
N LYS A 309 0.40 -18.52 1.65
CA LYS A 309 1.77 -18.10 1.94
C LYS A 309 1.80 -17.46 3.33
N LEU A 310 2.52 -18.09 4.24
CA LEU A 310 2.72 -17.63 5.60
C LEU A 310 4.13 -17.06 5.72
N TRP A 311 4.24 -15.80 6.17
CA TRP A 311 5.49 -15.10 6.40
C TRP A 311 5.62 -14.77 7.88
N GLY A 312 6.84 -14.79 8.40
CA GLY A 312 7.08 -14.28 9.74
C GLY A 312 8.47 -14.56 10.30
N GLU A 313 8.56 -14.72 11.61
CA GLU A 313 9.83 -14.83 12.32
C GLU A 313 10.39 -16.26 12.31
N ALA A 314 11.69 -16.41 12.08
CA ALA A 314 12.36 -17.71 12.08
C ALA A 314 12.46 -18.34 13.48
N ILE A 315 12.29 -19.66 13.60
CA ILE A 315 12.55 -20.40 14.85
C ILE A 315 14.04 -20.27 15.20
N ASP A 316 14.90 -20.66 14.26
CA ASP A 316 16.36 -20.63 14.35
C ASP A 316 16.94 -19.59 13.37
N PRO A 317 17.58 -18.51 13.86
CA PRO A 317 18.23 -17.51 13.02
C PRO A 317 19.30 -18.05 12.08
N GLU A 318 20.06 -19.07 12.50
CA GLU A 318 21.19 -19.60 11.72
C GLU A 318 20.73 -20.43 10.52
N LYS A 319 19.49 -20.95 10.57
CA LYS A 319 18.85 -21.68 9.47
C LYS A 319 18.02 -20.80 8.53
N ALA A 320 17.91 -19.50 8.80
CA ALA A 320 17.15 -18.58 7.97
C ALA A 320 17.88 -18.30 6.65
N THR A 321 17.17 -18.44 5.53
CA THR A 321 17.70 -18.16 4.19
C THR A 321 17.13 -16.83 3.68
N GLN A 322 17.89 -16.11 2.85
CA GLN A 322 17.34 -14.95 2.15
C GLN A 322 16.29 -15.38 1.12
N THR A 323 15.22 -14.59 1.00
CA THR A 323 14.16 -14.77 0.01
C THR A 323 14.73 -14.70 -1.42
N ARG A 324 14.53 -15.74 -2.22
CA ARG A 324 15.05 -15.75 -3.61
C ARG A 324 14.21 -14.84 -4.51
N ASN A 325 14.86 -14.22 -5.50
CA ASN A 325 14.20 -13.43 -6.55
C ASN A 325 12.95 -14.12 -7.12
N PRO A 326 11.86 -13.36 -7.41
CA PRO A 326 10.59 -13.90 -7.91
C PRO A 326 10.65 -14.62 -9.27
N ASN A 327 11.80 -14.66 -9.94
CA ASN A 327 12.05 -15.51 -11.11
C ASN A 327 12.22 -17.01 -10.75
N GLY A 328 12.42 -17.35 -9.48
CA GLY A 328 12.49 -18.73 -9.06
C GLY A 328 11.09 -19.35 -9.02
N THR A 329 10.76 -20.20 -9.99
CA THR A 329 9.68 -21.18 -9.84
C THR A 329 9.85 -21.89 -8.50
N SER A 330 8.94 -21.65 -7.57
CA SER A 330 9.07 -22.08 -6.18
C SER A 330 8.77 -23.58 -6.02
N GLN A 331 9.60 -24.44 -6.63
CA GLN A 331 9.72 -25.83 -6.25
C GLN A 331 10.58 -25.99 -4.99
N ARG A 332 10.18 -25.32 -3.91
CA ARG A 332 10.26 -25.91 -2.57
C ARG A 332 8.89 -26.48 -2.20
N SER A 333 8.32 -27.25 -3.14
CA SER A 333 7.28 -28.22 -2.81
C SER A 333 7.93 -29.25 -1.89
N ILE A 334 7.66 -29.10 -0.59
CA ILE A 334 7.83 -30.20 0.35
C ILE A 334 6.99 -31.34 -0.21
N ARG A 335 7.63 -32.47 -0.53
CA ARG A 335 6.93 -33.69 -0.98
C ARG A 335 6.19 -34.31 0.21
N SER A 336 5.15 -33.64 0.68
CA SER A 336 4.21 -34.20 1.65
C SER A 336 3.39 -35.28 0.94
N SER A 337 3.76 -36.54 1.18
CA SER A 337 2.95 -37.69 0.80
C SER A 337 1.66 -37.69 1.64
N ARG A 338 0.52 -37.44 0.97
CA ARG A 338 -0.83 -37.26 1.55
C ARG A 338 -1.01 -35.98 2.37
N SER A 339 -1.38 -34.89 1.68
CA SER A 339 -2.25 -33.87 2.24
C SER A 339 -3.70 -34.17 1.86
N SER A 340 -4.61 -34.22 2.83
CA SER A 340 -6.04 -34.47 2.63
C SER A 340 -6.84 -33.19 2.85
N TYR A 341 -7.25 -32.54 1.78
CA TYR A 341 -8.13 -31.37 1.83
C TYR A 341 -9.58 -31.82 1.99
N GLN A 342 -10.34 -31.13 2.84
CA GLN A 342 -11.79 -31.35 2.98
C GLN A 342 -12.55 -30.26 2.23
N LEU A 343 -13.51 -30.70 1.41
CA LEU A 343 -14.48 -29.86 0.73
C LEU A 343 -15.85 -30.07 1.37
N SER A 344 -16.42 -29.05 1.98
CA SER A 344 -17.78 -29.08 2.53
C SER A 344 -18.80 -28.70 1.46
N LYS A 345 -19.69 -29.65 1.10
CA LYS A 345 -20.85 -29.41 0.22
C LYS A 345 -22.06 -28.96 1.07
N PRO A 346 -22.91 -28.01 0.61
CA PRO A 346 -24.09 -27.61 1.37
C PRO A 346 -25.10 -28.75 1.52
N SER A 347 -25.67 -28.86 2.72
CA SER A 347 -26.75 -29.80 3.05
C SER A 347 -28.08 -29.30 2.48
N GLY A 348 -28.59 -30.00 1.47
CA GLY A 348 -29.93 -29.79 0.93
C GLY A 348 -30.78 -31.05 1.11
N THR A 349 -31.94 -30.90 1.74
CA THR A 349 -32.85 -32.01 2.09
C THR A 349 -33.39 -32.71 0.83
N GLU A 350 -33.25 -34.03 0.75
CA GLU A 350 -33.94 -34.84 -0.25
C GLU A 350 -35.40 -35.09 0.19
N ASP A 351 -36.36 -34.73 -0.65
CA ASP A 351 -37.71 -35.30 -0.61
C ASP A 351 -37.91 -36.14 -1.89
N GLN A 352 -38.17 -37.44 -1.71
CA GLN A 352 -38.51 -38.34 -2.80
C GLN A 352 -40.03 -38.35 -3.04
N LEU A 353 -40.47 -38.30 -4.31
CA LEU A 353 -41.67 -39.06 -4.71
C LEU A 353 -41.73 -39.43 -6.21
N THR A 354 -41.57 -40.73 -6.46
CA THR A 354 -42.15 -41.59 -7.53
C THR A 354 -42.51 -41.02 -8.93
N SER A 355 -41.98 -41.69 -9.96
CA SER A 355 -42.52 -41.74 -11.34
C SER A 355 -43.74 -42.69 -11.43
N PRO A 356 -44.59 -42.64 -12.48
CA PRO A 356 -44.31 -43.47 -13.67
C PRO A 356 -44.76 -42.93 -15.06
N THR A 357 -43.97 -43.27 -16.10
CA THR A 357 -44.37 -43.74 -17.45
C THR A 357 -45.30 -42.90 -18.35
N ALA A 358 -44.83 -42.52 -19.56
CA ALA A 358 -45.29 -43.09 -20.86
C ALA A 358 -44.85 -42.31 -22.16
N THR A 359 -44.50 -43.07 -23.21
CA THR A 359 -44.74 -42.80 -24.66
C THR A 359 -43.93 -41.74 -25.46
N THR A 360 -42.92 -42.23 -26.19
CA THR A 360 -42.44 -41.76 -27.53
C THR A 360 -43.58 -41.92 -28.58
N PRO A 361 -43.70 -41.16 -29.71
CA PRO A 361 -42.63 -41.13 -30.72
C PRO A 361 -42.49 -39.91 -31.69
N ALA A 362 -41.35 -39.94 -32.40
CA ALA A 362 -41.13 -39.53 -33.80
C ALA A 362 -41.29 -38.06 -34.27
N ALA A 363 -40.18 -37.52 -34.76
CA ALA A 363 -40.05 -37.02 -36.14
C ALA A 363 -38.59 -37.13 -36.60
N ALA A 364 -38.36 -37.40 -37.89
CA ALA A 364 -37.04 -37.67 -38.45
C ALA A 364 -36.51 -36.50 -39.31
N GLU A 365 -35.17 -36.44 -39.40
CA GLU A 365 -34.37 -36.08 -40.57
C GLU A 365 -34.75 -34.84 -41.44
N SER A 366 -33.80 -33.91 -41.55
CA SER A 366 -33.21 -33.62 -42.87
C SER A 366 -31.83 -32.96 -42.77
N THR A 367 -30.82 -33.67 -43.28
CA THR A 367 -29.53 -33.15 -43.73
C THR A 367 -29.73 -32.26 -44.98
N THR A 368 -28.93 -31.26 -45.34
CA THR A 368 -27.50 -31.37 -45.73
C THR A 368 -26.87 -29.98 -45.94
N SER A 369 -25.54 -29.93 -45.78
CA SER A 369 -24.55 -29.02 -46.40
C SER A 369 -24.98 -27.90 -47.38
N SER A 370 -24.34 -26.74 -47.27
CA SER A 370 -23.31 -26.36 -48.27
C SER A 370 -22.44 -25.17 -47.82
N THR A 371 -21.15 -25.28 -48.12
CA THR A 371 -20.16 -24.20 -47.99
C THR A 371 -20.24 -23.31 -49.21
N TRP A 372 -20.45 -21.99 -49.06
CA TRP A 372 -19.98 -21.03 -50.06
C TRP A 372 -19.76 -19.63 -49.46
N ILE A 373 -18.51 -19.18 -49.52
CA ILE A 373 -18.09 -17.81 -49.20
C ILE A 373 -18.40 -16.94 -50.42
N PRO A 374 -19.26 -15.90 -50.32
CA PRO A 374 -19.40 -14.92 -51.38
C PRO A 374 -18.21 -13.95 -51.34
N SER A 375 -17.48 -13.88 -52.44
CA SER A 375 -16.41 -12.90 -52.67
C SER A 375 -16.91 -11.46 -52.48
N PHE A 376 -16.26 -10.70 -51.59
CA PHE A 376 -16.55 -9.30 -51.26
C PHE A 376 -16.13 -8.33 -52.38
N LEU A 377 -16.81 -8.34 -53.53
CA LEU A 377 -16.76 -7.26 -54.52
C LEU A 377 -18.04 -7.25 -55.40
N PRO A 378 -18.91 -6.23 -55.32
CA PRO A 378 -20.00 -6.07 -56.27
C PRO A 378 -19.48 -5.53 -57.62
N THR A 379 -19.69 -6.28 -58.70
CA THR A 379 -19.49 -5.76 -60.06
C THR A 379 -20.61 -4.77 -60.41
N PHE A 380 -20.37 -3.50 -60.11
CA PHE A 380 -21.30 -2.42 -60.42
C PHE A 380 -21.38 -2.17 -61.93
N GLY A 381 -22.39 -2.77 -62.57
CA GLY A 381 -22.84 -2.43 -63.93
C GLY A 381 -23.44 -1.03 -63.97
N VAL A 382 -22.59 -0.01 -63.95
CA VAL A 382 -22.97 1.40 -63.79
C VAL A 382 -22.61 2.18 -65.05
N SER A 383 -23.59 2.93 -65.57
CA SER A 383 -23.45 3.75 -66.78
C SER A 383 -22.23 4.68 -66.72
N SER A 384 -21.53 4.85 -67.85
CA SER A 384 -20.26 5.58 -67.95
C SER A 384 -20.30 7.00 -67.38
N LYS A 385 -21.49 7.63 -67.35
CA LYS A 385 -21.68 8.97 -66.78
C LYS A 385 -21.62 8.99 -65.24
N THR A 386 -22.04 7.92 -64.57
CA THR A 386 -22.00 7.81 -63.09
C THR A 386 -20.62 7.36 -62.59
N GLN A 387 -19.91 6.55 -63.37
CA GLN A 387 -18.54 6.13 -63.05
C GLN A 387 -17.57 7.33 -62.97
N ILE A 388 -17.77 8.37 -63.78
CA ILE A 388 -17.02 9.65 -63.73
C ILE A 388 -17.20 10.35 -62.38
N TRP A 389 -18.43 10.42 -61.85
CA TRP A 389 -18.70 11.04 -60.54
C TRP A 389 -18.08 10.26 -59.38
N ILE A 390 -18.07 8.93 -59.46
CA ILE A 390 -17.44 8.07 -58.43
C ILE A 390 -15.92 8.31 -58.40
N TYR A 391 -15.23 8.29 -59.55
CA TYR A 391 -13.79 8.59 -59.57
C TYR A 391 -13.48 10.05 -59.21
N GLY A 392 -14.35 11.00 -59.55
CA GLY A 392 -14.24 12.40 -59.12
C GLY A 392 -14.30 12.55 -57.60
N ALA A 393 -15.28 11.91 -56.95
CA ALA A 393 -15.40 11.92 -55.49
C ALA A 393 -14.21 11.22 -54.80
N LEU A 394 -13.76 10.09 -55.35
CA LEU A 394 -12.63 9.32 -54.80
C LEU A 394 -11.31 10.10 -54.93
N GLY A 395 -11.10 10.83 -56.03
CA GLY A 395 -9.97 11.76 -56.18
C GLY A 395 -10.00 12.94 -55.20
N LEU A 396 -11.19 13.45 -54.87
CA LEU A 396 -11.36 14.51 -53.87
C LEU A 396 -11.05 14.00 -52.45
N ILE A 397 -11.48 12.78 -52.12
CA ILE A 397 -11.14 12.12 -50.84
C ILE A 397 -9.62 11.91 -50.73
N VAL A 398 -8.97 11.40 -51.78
CA VAL A 398 -7.51 11.18 -51.77
C VAL A 398 -6.74 12.49 -51.61
N THR A 399 -7.14 13.57 -52.29
CA THR A 399 -6.49 14.89 -52.13
C THR A 399 -6.74 15.49 -50.74
N PHE A 400 -7.92 15.31 -50.15
CA PHE A 400 -8.21 15.69 -48.77
C PHE A 400 -7.33 14.91 -47.76
N CYS A 401 -7.24 13.58 -47.89
CA CYS A 401 -6.39 12.74 -47.03
C CYS A 401 -4.90 13.09 -47.18
N ALA A 402 -4.42 13.36 -48.39
CA ALA A 402 -3.05 13.81 -48.63
C ALA A 402 -2.77 15.19 -47.99
N GLY A 403 -3.71 16.13 -48.08
CA GLY A 403 -3.65 17.42 -47.42
C GLY A 403 -3.62 17.31 -45.90
N LEU A 404 -4.47 16.45 -45.32
CA LEU A 404 -4.48 16.17 -43.88
C LEU A 404 -3.18 15.50 -43.42
N GLY A 405 -2.65 14.55 -44.19
CA GLY A 405 -1.36 13.92 -43.93
C GLY A 405 -0.20 14.92 -43.95
N ALA A 406 -0.15 15.81 -44.95
CA ALA A 406 0.83 16.88 -45.02
C ALA A 406 0.71 17.88 -43.85
N TYR A 407 -0.52 18.25 -43.46
CA TYR A 407 -0.79 19.09 -42.30
C TYR A 407 -0.30 18.45 -41.00
N LEU A 408 -0.63 17.18 -40.75
CA LEU A 408 -0.18 16.44 -39.57
C LEU A 408 1.34 16.24 -39.56
N TYR A 409 1.96 16.01 -40.71
CA TYR A 409 3.41 15.94 -40.85
C TYR A 409 4.09 17.27 -40.51
N MET A 410 3.56 18.40 -41.01
CA MET A 410 4.07 19.74 -40.65
C MET A 410 3.82 20.08 -39.18
N ALA A 411 2.66 19.71 -38.62
CA ALA A 411 2.36 19.91 -37.20
C ALA A 411 3.31 19.10 -36.29
N ARG A 412 3.60 17.84 -36.65
CA ARG A 412 4.61 17.01 -35.99
C ARG A 412 6.00 17.63 -36.10
N ARG A 413 6.41 18.08 -37.31
CA ARG A 413 7.70 18.74 -37.54
C ARG A 413 7.84 20.07 -36.80
N LYS A 414 6.73 20.79 -36.56
CA LYS A 414 6.70 22.03 -35.77
C LYS A 414 6.73 21.77 -34.25
N ARG A 415 6.12 20.67 -33.75
CA ARG A 415 6.34 20.21 -32.36
C ARG A 415 7.79 19.81 -32.11
N LEU A 416 8.37 18.99 -33.00
CA LEU A 416 9.76 18.52 -32.89
C LEU A 416 10.79 19.66 -32.88
N ARG A 417 10.53 20.79 -33.55
CA ARG A 417 11.45 21.94 -33.58
C ARG A 417 11.31 22.89 -32.39
N ASN A 418 10.34 22.66 -31.49
CA ASN A 418 10.02 23.52 -30.35
C ASN A 418 10.05 22.78 -28.99
N ASN A 419 10.69 21.60 -28.91
CA ASN A 419 10.87 20.85 -27.66
C ASN A 419 12.35 20.86 -27.22
N PRO A 420 12.78 21.76 -26.32
CA PRO A 420 14.16 21.82 -25.82
C PRO A 420 14.38 20.87 -24.62
N ARG A 421 13.94 19.60 -24.77
CA ARG A 421 14.14 18.52 -23.79
C ARG A 421 14.08 17.17 -24.51
N ASP A 422 15.23 16.70 -24.97
CA ASP A 422 15.55 15.31 -25.34
C ASP A 422 17.09 15.18 -25.48
N GLU A 423 17.82 15.31 -24.36
CA GLU A 423 19.25 14.94 -24.23
C GLU A 423 19.45 14.13 -22.94
N TRP A 424 18.66 13.06 -22.76
CA TRP A 424 18.90 12.01 -21.76
C TRP A 424 18.50 10.65 -22.32
N GLU A 425 19.13 10.26 -23.43
CA GLU A 425 19.15 8.87 -23.89
C GLU A 425 20.41 8.17 -23.34
N PHE A 426 20.30 6.88 -23.12
CA PHE A 426 21.10 6.12 -22.15
C PHE A 426 22.58 5.95 -22.52
N ASP A 427 23.42 5.87 -21.49
CA ASP A 427 24.65 5.08 -21.53
C ASP A 427 24.45 3.91 -20.56
N LEU A 428 24.24 2.71 -21.11
CA LEU A 428 24.25 1.47 -20.33
C LEU A 428 25.70 1.21 -19.94
N LEU A 429 26.00 1.13 -18.64
CA LEU A 429 27.34 0.72 -18.19
C LEU A 429 27.64 -0.67 -18.77
N GLU A 430 28.64 -0.73 -19.64
CA GLU A 430 29.21 -1.98 -20.16
C GLU A 430 29.75 -2.82 -18.98
N GLU A 431 29.73 -4.15 -19.11
CA GLU A 431 30.02 -5.10 -18.01
C GLU A 431 31.50 -5.09 -17.54
N ASP A 432 32.34 -4.22 -18.10
CA ASP A 432 33.81 -4.23 -17.96
C ASP A 432 34.36 -3.49 -16.72
N GLU A 433 33.56 -2.67 -16.01
CA GLU A 433 34.01 -2.05 -14.74
C GLU A 433 33.90 -3.00 -13.52
N ALA A 434 33.40 -4.23 -13.69
CA ALA A 434 33.32 -5.22 -12.61
C ALA A 434 34.68 -5.90 -12.28
N GLU A 435 35.65 -5.89 -13.21
CA GLU A 435 36.93 -6.61 -13.04
C GLU A 435 38.09 -5.75 -12.50
N ALA A 436 37.91 -4.44 -12.34
CA ALA A 436 38.95 -3.52 -11.89
C ALA A 436 39.28 -3.60 -10.37
N LEU A 437 38.62 -4.47 -9.61
CA LEU A 437 38.88 -4.71 -8.18
C LEU A 437 39.88 -5.87 -7.90
N ALA A 438 40.53 -6.42 -8.95
CA ALA A 438 41.41 -7.57 -8.85
C ALA A 438 42.84 -7.38 -9.43
N GLY A 439 43.57 -6.36 -8.96
CA GLY A 439 45.04 -6.38 -8.98
C GLY A 439 45.75 -5.39 -9.90
N ASN A 440 46.97 -5.01 -9.49
CA ASN A 440 47.89 -4.04 -10.11
C ASN A 440 47.90 -4.00 -11.66
N THR A 441 47.80 -2.80 -12.23
CA THR A 441 48.86 -2.19 -13.07
C THR A 441 48.64 -0.67 -13.18
N GLU A 442 49.73 0.09 -13.23
CA GLU A 442 49.79 1.56 -13.32
C GLU A 442 49.59 2.04 -14.78
N MET A 443 48.69 3.01 -15.04
CA MET A 443 48.74 3.82 -16.28
C MET A 443 48.12 5.22 -16.13
N THR A 444 48.63 6.12 -16.98
CA THR A 444 48.58 7.59 -16.90
C THR A 444 47.21 8.24 -17.09
N MET A 445 46.91 9.28 -16.29
CA MET A 445 45.76 10.17 -16.49
C MET A 445 45.77 10.89 -17.84
N LYS A 446 44.57 11.09 -18.41
CA LYS A 446 44.30 12.20 -19.35
C LYS A 446 43.03 12.95 -18.94
N LYS A 447 43.13 14.27 -18.86
CA LYS A 447 42.16 15.17 -18.20
C LYS A 447 41.12 15.68 -19.21
N GLY A 448 39.83 15.52 -18.90
CA GLY A 448 38.70 16.03 -19.69
C GLY A 448 37.39 15.99 -18.90
N GLY A 449 36.97 17.12 -18.34
CA GLY A 449 35.86 17.17 -17.39
C GLY A 449 34.47 17.16 -18.05
N LYS A 450 33.56 16.33 -17.53
CA LYS A 450 32.11 16.46 -17.73
C LYS A 450 31.51 17.17 -16.51
N ARG A 451 30.72 18.24 -16.72
CA ARG A 451 29.84 18.79 -15.66
C ARG A 451 28.65 17.84 -15.51
N ARG A 452 28.36 17.41 -14.27
CA ARG A 452 27.26 16.49 -13.93
C ARG A 452 26.08 17.25 -13.32
N ALA A 453 24.92 16.61 -13.32
CA ALA A 453 23.70 17.10 -12.68
C ALA A 453 23.90 17.36 -11.17
N GLY A 454 23.97 18.64 -10.79
CA GLY A 454 23.84 19.12 -9.40
C GLY A 454 22.77 20.23 -9.24
N GLU A 455 22.34 20.85 -10.34
CA GLU A 455 21.52 22.08 -10.37
C GLU A 455 20.03 21.91 -10.03
N LEU A 456 19.67 20.85 -9.29
CA LEU A 456 18.33 20.70 -8.69
C LEU A 456 18.35 20.65 -7.15
N TYR A 457 19.53 20.68 -6.52
CA TYR A 457 19.68 20.75 -5.06
C TYR A 457 20.43 21.98 -4.55
N ASP A 458 20.97 22.81 -5.45
CA ASP A 458 21.77 23.99 -5.09
C ASP A 458 20.93 25.25 -4.77
N ALA A 459 19.60 25.15 -4.86
CA ALA A 459 18.68 26.24 -4.49
C ALA A 459 18.60 26.51 -2.97
N PHE A 460 19.29 25.69 -2.14
CA PHE A 460 19.30 25.79 -0.68
C PHE A 460 20.71 25.72 -0.05
N ALA A 461 21.78 25.77 -0.86
CA ALA A 461 23.16 25.56 -0.38
C ALA A 461 24.14 26.72 -0.65
N ALA A 462 23.71 27.82 -1.27
CA ALA A 462 24.54 29.02 -1.46
C ALA A 462 24.52 29.92 -0.21
N GLY A 463 25.48 29.73 0.70
CA GLY A 463 25.50 30.46 1.98
C GLY A 463 26.80 30.48 2.79
N SER A 464 27.94 30.02 2.26
CA SER A 464 29.27 30.23 2.87
C SER A 464 30.38 30.09 1.83
N ASP A 465 31.06 31.19 1.52
CA ASP A 465 32.49 31.36 1.80
C ASP A 465 32.97 32.74 1.28
N ASP A 466 33.39 33.58 2.21
CA ASP A 466 34.64 34.34 2.21
C ASP A 466 35.26 34.77 0.86
N GLU A 467 35.15 36.06 0.53
CA GLU A 467 36.21 36.78 -0.19
C GLU A 467 36.77 37.89 0.72
N GLU A 468 38.09 37.83 0.98
CA GLU A 468 38.86 38.89 1.64
C GLU A 468 39.18 39.99 0.62
N GLU A 469 38.71 41.24 0.81
CA GLU A 469 39.40 42.41 0.27
C GLU A 469 39.41 43.62 1.22
N GLU A 470 40.49 44.36 1.07
CA GLU A 470 41.18 45.24 2.00
C GLU A 470 40.52 46.61 2.29
N TYR A 471 40.78 47.11 3.51
CA TYR A 471 40.51 48.45 4.04
C TYR A 471 40.19 49.63 3.08
N ARG A 472 39.10 50.35 3.38
CA ARG A 472 39.18 51.83 3.44
C ARG A 472 38.22 52.49 4.43
N ASP A 473 38.74 53.52 5.09
CA ASP A 473 38.10 54.37 6.12
C ASP A 473 36.88 55.16 5.61
N GLY A 474 35.93 55.45 6.51
CA GLY A 474 34.63 56.03 6.20
C GLY A 474 33.70 56.20 7.40
N SER A 475 34.10 57.03 8.37
CA SER A 475 33.33 57.38 9.57
C SER A 475 31.87 57.82 9.31
N ASN A 476 30.91 57.27 10.06
CA ASN A 476 29.88 58.10 10.72
C ASN A 476 29.14 57.40 11.87
N GLU A 477 28.63 58.21 12.80
CA GLU A 477 28.10 57.81 14.11
C GLU A 477 26.59 57.46 14.11
N ARG A 478 26.11 57.00 15.29
CA ARG A 478 24.73 56.62 15.68
C ARG A 478 24.35 55.19 15.27
N GLU A 479 23.72 54.35 16.10
CA GLU A 479 23.08 54.60 17.40
C GLU A 479 23.05 53.31 18.25
N LYS A 480 23.66 53.29 19.45
CA LYS A 480 23.49 52.20 20.44
C LYS A 480 24.01 52.56 21.82
N LYS A 481 23.10 52.88 22.76
CA LYS A 481 23.15 52.55 24.21
C LYS A 481 22.12 53.38 25.01
N ARG A 482 21.15 52.70 25.62
CA ARG A 482 20.80 52.88 27.04
C ARG A 482 19.94 51.72 27.54
N TYR A 483 20.55 50.88 28.36
CA TYR A 483 19.88 50.22 29.48
C TYR A 483 20.43 50.87 30.75
N GLU A 484 19.57 51.02 31.76
CA GLU A 484 19.88 51.20 33.19
C GLU A 484 20.80 52.37 33.59
N ASP A 485 20.25 53.38 34.29
CA ASP A 485 20.33 53.44 35.77
C ASP A 485 19.34 54.50 36.33
N ASP A 486 19.33 54.63 37.66
CA ASP A 486 18.79 55.67 38.55
C ASP A 486 17.50 55.35 39.33
N ARG A 487 17.72 55.05 40.62
CA ARG A 487 16.74 54.94 41.72
C ARG A 487 16.59 56.27 42.49
N GLU A 488 15.50 56.33 43.27
CA GLU A 488 15.31 57.10 44.52
C GLU A 488 15.13 58.64 44.47
N SER A 489 13.89 59.08 44.78
CA SER A 489 13.62 59.98 45.93
C SER A 489 12.13 59.97 46.33
N GLU A 490 11.88 60.28 47.61
CA GLU A 490 10.61 60.30 48.37
C GLU A 490 9.57 61.33 47.85
N GLY A 491 8.27 61.34 48.19
CA GLY A 491 7.44 60.48 49.06
C GLY A 491 6.07 61.14 49.38
N THR A 492 5.23 60.47 50.20
CA THR A 492 3.93 60.87 50.83
C THR A 492 2.59 60.35 50.24
N GLY A 493 1.74 59.75 51.11
CA GLY A 493 0.31 60.16 51.18
C GLY A 493 -0.84 59.17 50.94
N SER A 494 -1.11 58.25 51.89
CA SER A 494 -2.47 57.76 52.30
C SER A 494 -3.35 56.88 51.37
N GLY A 495 -3.94 55.81 51.93
CA GLY A 495 -5.16 55.15 51.40
C GLY A 495 -5.31 53.64 51.68
N SER A 496 -6.24 53.27 52.57
CA SER A 496 -6.65 51.88 52.87
C SER A 496 -7.39 51.18 51.71
N GLY A 497 -7.52 49.84 51.64
CA GLY A 497 -7.11 48.80 52.58
C GLY A 497 -7.47 47.38 52.07
N HIS A 498 -6.99 46.35 52.78
CA HIS A 498 -7.11 44.93 52.40
C HIS A 498 -8.23 44.23 53.21
N HIS A 499 -8.80 43.13 52.70
CA HIS A 499 -9.72 42.27 53.47
C HIS A 499 -9.52 40.78 53.15
N VAL A 500 -9.16 40.01 54.18
CA VAL A 500 -9.23 38.55 54.27
C VAL A 500 -9.54 38.24 55.74
N VAL A 501 -10.54 37.41 56.01
CA VAL A 501 -10.89 36.85 57.33
C VAL A 501 -11.42 35.44 57.10
N GLY A 502 -11.15 34.50 58.02
CA GLY A 502 -11.64 33.12 57.96
C GLY A 502 -12.32 32.65 59.26
N ASP A 503 -12.83 31.42 59.17
CA ASP A 503 -13.05 30.34 60.16
C ASP A 503 -13.70 30.57 61.55
N ASN A 504 -14.59 29.61 61.90
CA ASN A 504 -15.00 29.00 63.19
C ASN A 504 -16.31 28.19 62.92
N GLU A 505 -16.46 26.87 63.18
CA GLU A 505 -16.72 26.18 64.48
C GLU A 505 -18.05 26.63 65.17
N ASP A 506 -18.99 25.80 65.67
CA ASP A 506 -19.11 24.32 65.79
C ASP A 506 -20.58 23.87 66.14
N ASP A 507 -20.82 22.54 66.31
CA ASP A 507 -21.89 21.84 67.10
C ASP A 507 -23.39 21.79 66.61
N SER A 508 -24.21 20.73 66.84
CA SER A 508 -24.01 19.38 67.45
C SER A 508 -25.13 18.34 67.10
N ASP A 509 -24.78 17.04 67.14
CA ASP A 509 -25.50 15.79 67.56
C ASP A 509 -26.98 15.44 67.24
N ASP A 510 -27.24 14.18 66.83
CA ASP A 510 -27.81 13.12 67.73
C ASP A 510 -27.66 11.67 67.15
N GLU A 511 -27.74 10.64 68.01
CA GLU A 511 -27.35 9.24 67.77
C GLU A 511 -28.45 8.29 67.26
N SER A 512 -28.04 7.15 66.65
CA SER A 512 -28.29 5.78 67.15
C SER A 512 -28.06 4.71 66.05
N ALA A 513 -27.62 3.46 66.28
CA ALA A 513 -26.85 2.76 67.30
C ALA A 513 -26.83 1.25 66.88
N VAL A 514 -25.66 0.58 66.89
CA VAL A 514 -25.44 -0.80 67.45
C VAL A 514 -26.18 -2.01 66.78
N ASN A 515 -25.65 -3.19 66.42
CA ASN A 515 -24.58 -4.15 66.81
C ASN A 515 -24.36 -5.13 65.60
N VAL A 516 -23.41 -6.09 65.47
CA VAL A 516 -22.01 -6.33 65.91
C VAL A 516 -21.50 -7.70 65.37
N LYS A 517 -20.20 -8.01 65.54
CA LYS A 517 -19.50 -9.34 65.45
C LYS A 517 -19.21 -9.99 64.09
N ASP A 518 -17.94 -9.88 63.71
CA ASP A 518 -16.90 -10.92 63.74
C ASP A 518 -17.03 -12.29 63.03
N GLU A 519 -15.87 -12.63 62.44
CA GLU A 519 -15.25 -13.96 62.25
C GLU A 519 -15.55 -14.87 61.02
N LYS A 520 -14.41 -15.29 60.42
CA LYS A 520 -14.09 -16.58 59.78
C LYS A 520 -14.53 -16.90 58.33
N LYS A 521 -13.49 -17.03 57.47
CA LYS A 521 -13.34 -17.98 56.34
C LYS A 521 -13.86 -19.40 56.71
N PRO A 522 -14.32 -20.27 55.76
CA PRO A 522 -13.52 -20.63 54.56
C PRO A 522 -14.23 -21.17 53.29
N LEU A 523 -13.41 -21.36 52.24
CA LEU A 523 -13.39 -22.43 51.22
C LEU A 523 -14.67 -23.06 50.61
N ARG A 524 -14.64 -23.13 49.26
CA ARG A 524 -15.42 -24.01 48.35
C ARG A 524 -16.94 -23.72 48.31
N LYS A 525 -17.58 -23.78 47.14
CA LYS A 525 -17.35 -24.73 46.03
C LYS A 525 -17.42 -24.06 44.66
#